data_AF-A0A967HZW3-F1
#
_entry.id   AF-A0A967HZW3-F1
#
_cell.length_a   1.000
_cell.length_b   1.000
_cell.length_c   1.000
_cell.angle_alpha   90.00
_cell.angle_beta   90.00
_cell.angle_gamma   90.00
#
_symmetry.space_group_name_H-M   'P 1'
#
loop_
_entity.id
_entity.type
_entity.pdbx_description
1 polymer ?
#
loop_
_entity_poly.entity_id
_entity_poly.type
_entity_poly.pdbx_seq_one_letter_code
_entity_poly.pdbx_strand_id
1 'polypeptide(L)' 'MDRRTFLKIAGVSGLSFAASCTSQPEKTLYSLVQAPDDMVTGKATWYASTCRECPAGCGVLAKNRE' A
#
# COMPACT_ATOMS: atom_id res chain seq x y z
N MET A 1 25.23 -33.72 28.08
CA MET A 1 24.80 -32.43 27.50
C MET A 1 24.23 -31.58 28.62
N ASP A 2 24.77 -30.39 28.89
CA ASP A 2 24.36 -29.57 30.04
C ASP A 2 23.15 -28.68 29.68
N ARG A 3 22.18 -28.53 30.61
CA ARG A 3 20.95 -27.75 30.39
C ARG A 3 21.23 -26.30 30.00
N ARG A 4 22.34 -25.74 30.50
CA ARG A 4 22.78 -24.38 30.20
C ARG A 4 23.25 -24.23 28.76
N THR A 5 23.88 -25.28 28.21
CA THR A 5 24.36 -25.29 26.83
C THR A 5 23.19 -25.37 25.85
N PHE A 6 22.17 -26.18 26.16
CA PHE A 6 20.94 -26.26 25.36
C PHE A 6 20.20 -24.90 25.29
N LEU A 7 20.01 -24.25 26.45
CA LEU A 7 19.32 -22.95 26.51
C LEU A 7 20.07 -21.84 25.76
N LYS A 8 21.42 -21.85 25.79
CA LYS A 8 22.24 -20.90 25.02
C LYS A 8 22.04 -21.06 23.52
N ILE A 9 22.04 -22.29 23.02
CA ILE A 9 21.88 -22.58 21.58
C ILE A 9 20.46 -22.25 21.13
N ALA A 10 19.44 -22.65 21.90
CA ALA A 10 18.04 -22.36 21.60
C ALA A 10 17.71 -20.85 21.66
N GLY A 11 18.32 -20.10 22.57
CA GLY A 11 18.13 -18.66 22.67
C GLY A 11 18.73 -17.91 21.46
N VAL A 12 19.92 -18.32 21.00
CA VAL A 12 20.56 -17.71 19.83
C VAL A 12 19.80 -18.04 18.54
N SER A 13 19.30 -19.28 18.38
CA SER A 13 18.53 -19.65 17.19
C SER A 13 17.16 -18.95 17.12
N GLY A 14 16.51 -18.69 18.25
CA GLY A 14 15.23 -17.99 18.30
C GLY A 14 15.30 -16.51 17.86
N LEU A 15 16.41 -15.82 18.15
CA LEU A 15 16.61 -14.41 17.77
C LEU A 15 16.74 -14.23 16.25
N SER A 16 17.28 -15.22 15.54
CA SER A 16 17.43 -15.20 14.09
C SER A 16 16.09 -15.13 13.35
N PHE A 17 15.03 -15.72 13.91
CA PHE A 17 13.70 -15.69 13.31
C PHE A 17 13.01 -14.32 13.45
N ALA A 18 13.28 -13.59 14.54
CA ALA A 18 12.66 -12.28 14.79
C ALA A 18 13.16 -11.19 13.83
N ALA A 19 14.41 -11.28 13.37
CA ALA A 19 14.97 -10.33 12.40
C ALA A 19 14.28 -10.39 11.03
N SER A 20 13.75 -11.57 10.64
CA SER A 20 13.08 -11.78 9.35
C SER A 20 11.70 -11.12 9.25
N CYS A 21 11.05 -10.81 10.38
CA CYS A 21 9.72 -10.17 10.40
C CYS A 21 9.75 -8.65 10.16
N THR A 22 10.93 -8.05 9.94
CA THR A 22 11.10 -6.59 9.84
C THR A 22 11.39 -6.09 8.43
N SER A 23 11.43 -6.97 7.43
CA SER A 23 11.67 -6.62 6.03
C SER A 23 10.44 -5.92 5.42
N GLN A 24 10.20 -4.67 5.84
CA GLN A 24 9.36 -3.79 5.05
C GLN A 24 10.14 -3.43 3.79
N PRO A 25 9.64 -3.77 2.60
CA PRO A 25 10.29 -3.33 1.37
C PRO A 25 10.33 -1.80 1.35
N GLU A 26 11.40 -1.26 0.79
CA GLU A 26 11.50 0.15 0.41
C GLU A 26 10.24 0.55 -0.37
N LYS A 27 9.42 1.43 0.20
CA LYS A 27 8.27 2.02 -0.49
C LYS A 27 8.67 3.40 -0.96
N THR A 28 8.97 3.53 -2.25
CA THR A 28 9.17 4.83 -2.90
C THR A 28 7.80 5.45 -3.23
N LEU A 29 7.63 6.71 -2.84
CA LEU A 29 6.46 7.51 -3.20
C LEU A 29 6.87 8.45 -4.33
N TYR A 30 6.19 8.33 -5.47
CA TYR A 30 6.39 9.21 -6.62
C TYR A 30 5.31 10.29 -6.63
N SER A 31 5.73 11.55 -6.67
CA SER A 31 4.82 12.68 -6.88
C SER A 31 4.63 12.96 -8.36
N LEU A 32 3.49 13.57 -8.70
CA LEU A 32 3.29 14.12 -10.03
C LEU A 32 4.30 15.26 -10.27
N VAL A 33 4.92 15.28 -11.44
CA VAL A 33 5.84 16.38 -11.83
C VAL A 33 5.06 17.67 -12.05
N GLN A 34 3.86 17.56 -12.62
CA GLN A 34 2.91 18.64 -12.77
C GLN A 34 1.53 18.13 -12.31
N ALA A 35 1.00 18.74 -11.27
CA ALA A 35 -0.35 18.43 -10.78
C ALA A 35 -1.39 19.32 -11.50
N PRO A 36 -2.56 18.78 -11.86
CA PRO A 36 -3.71 19.59 -12.26
C PRO A 36 -4.29 20.38 -11.08
N ASP A 37 -4.92 21.51 -11.35
CA ASP A 37 -5.47 22.41 -10.31
C ASP A 37 -6.75 21.88 -9.63
N ASP A 38 -7.43 20.91 -10.24
CA ASP A 38 -8.73 20.38 -9.80
C ASP A 38 -8.63 19.06 -9.01
N MET A 39 -7.41 18.57 -8.74
CA MET A 39 -7.19 17.34 -7.99
C MET A 39 -6.19 17.51 -6.84
N VAL A 40 -6.37 16.71 -5.79
CA VAL A 40 -5.50 16.71 -4.61
C VAL A 40 -5.17 15.26 -4.25
N THR A 41 -3.90 14.89 -4.34
CA THR A 41 -3.44 13.51 -4.08
C THR A 41 -3.93 13.01 -2.72
N GLY A 42 -4.58 11.85 -2.72
CA GLY A 42 -5.13 11.22 -1.51
C GLY A 42 -6.54 11.69 -1.12
N LYS A 43 -7.11 12.70 -1.79
CA LYS A 43 -8.49 13.12 -1.64
C LYS A 43 -9.26 12.84 -2.92
N ALA A 44 -10.35 12.08 -2.80
CA ALA A 44 -11.17 11.77 -3.97
C ALA A 44 -11.93 13.00 -4.49
N THR A 45 -11.83 13.23 -5.80
CA THR A 45 -12.61 14.21 -6.58
C THR A 45 -13.73 13.50 -7.33
N TRP A 46 -14.87 14.16 -7.50
CA TRP A 46 -16.03 13.61 -8.20
C TRP A 46 -16.26 14.36 -9.51
N TYR A 47 -16.35 13.62 -10.61
CA TYR A 47 -16.57 14.16 -11.95
C TYR A 47 -17.91 13.69 -12.51
N ALA A 48 -18.65 14.61 -13.11
CA ALA A 48 -19.84 14.27 -13.87
C ALA A 48 -19.45 13.68 -15.23
N SER A 49 -19.92 12.46 -15.52
CA SER A 49 -19.61 11.74 -16.76
C SER A 49 -20.81 10.92 -17.23
N THR A 50 -20.66 10.21 -18.34
CA THR A 50 -21.70 9.37 -18.95
C THR A 50 -21.21 7.94 -19.09
N CYS A 51 -21.98 6.97 -18.61
CA CYS A 51 -21.70 5.56 -18.87
C CYS A 51 -21.95 5.23 -20.35
N ARG A 52 -20.99 4.56 -20.98
CA ARG A 52 -21.05 4.17 -22.41
C ARG A 52 -21.14 2.66 -22.63
N GLU A 53 -21.58 1.90 -21.63
CA GLU A 53 -21.81 0.45 -21.76
C GLU A 53 -22.92 0.14 -22.76
N CYS A 54 -23.94 0.99 -22.85
CA CYS A 54 -25.05 0.86 -23.79
C CYS A 54 -25.41 2.22 -24.41
N PRO A 55 -26.22 2.23 -25.51
CA PRO A 55 -26.63 3.46 -26.17
C PRO A 55 -27.49 4.41 -25.32
N ALA A 56 -27.92 4.00 -24.13
CA ALA A 56 -28.76 4.81 -23.25
C ALA A 56 -28.03 6.00 -22.61
N GLY A 57 -26.70 5.94 -22.47
CA GLY A 57 -25.90 7.09 -22.05
C GLY A 57 -26.20 7.61 -20.64
N CYS A 58 -26.39 6.74 -19.65
CA CYS A 58 -26.76 7.14 -18.29
C CYS A 58 -25.74 8.11 -17.67
N GLY A 59 -26.22 9.20 -17.06
CA GLY A 59 -25.39 10.13 -16.30
C GLY A 59 -24.88 9.50 -15.00
N VAL A 60 -23.59 9.67 -14.72
CA VAL A 60 -22.92 9.12 -13.53
C VAL A 60 -22.00 10.15 -12.88
N LEU A 61 -21.83 10.05 -11.56
CA LEU A 61 -20.79 10.76 -10.83
C LEU A 61 -19.63 9.79 -10.57
N ALA A 62 -18.55 9.94 -11.33
CA ALA A 62 -17.37 9.10 -11.22
C ALA A 62 -16.45 9.60 -10.10
N LYS A 63 -16.11 8.73 -9.16
CA LYS A 63 -15.12 9.00 -8.13
C LYS A 63 -13.72 8.75 -8.69
N ASN A 64 -12.93 9.81 -8.82
CA ASN A 64 -11.49 9.69 -9.07
C ASN A 64 -10.75 9.93 -7.75
N ARG A 65 -9.82 9.05 -7.40
CA ARG A 65 -9.02 9.19 -6.17
C ARG A 65 -7.76 10.03 -6.39
N GLU A 66 -7.33 10.14 -7.64
CA GLU A 66 -6.07 10.75 -8.03
C GLU A 66 -6.32 12.12 -8.62
#